data_AF-A8M4Z0-F1
#
_entry.id   AF-A8M4Z0-F1
#
_cell.length_a   1.000
_cell.length_b   1.000
_cell.length_c   1.000
_cell.angle_alpha   90.00
_cell.angle_beta   90.00
_cell.angle_gamma   90.00
#
_symmetry.space_group_name_H-M   'P 1'
#
loop_
_entity.id
_entity.type
_entity.pdbx_description
1 polymer ?
#
loop_
_entity_poly.entity_id
_entity_poly.type
_entity_poly.pdbx_seq_one_letter_code
_entity_poly.pdbx_strand_id
1 'polypeptide(L)'
;MNRRGWGRVVVAASVLALVSLAANVTTLSQLEGRADTVLAGRLTVSQLVNAGTVWAGLAVVSGWLVRRPAPAVAAGVVALLTACVVHYGVGMAIGMFDLSVWTANVHWLLAAMVVGGPLGLVGAIARRWDRWGVAARLVVPVGAVLEPFVVGRFTTPAILPWPNRVADIISGLALLTAGVAGCFRVLAADGRRQAIPDGRATAEP
;
A
#
# COMPACT_ATOMS: atom_id res chain seq x y z
N MET A 1 -12.12 10.55 20.97
CA MET A 1 -11.40 10.35 19.68
C MET A 1 -9.90 10.52 19.89
N ASN A 2 -9.06 9.56 19.46
CA ASN A 2 -7.61 9.66 19.60
C ASN A 2 -7.01 10.63 18.56
N ARG A 3 -6.92 11.93 18.89
CA ARG A 3 -6.46 12.99 17.97
C ARG A 3 -5.10 12.69 17.33
N ARG A 4 -4.18 12.08 18.07
CA ARG A 4 -2.83 11.72 17.58
C ARG A 4 -2.88 10.61 16.52
N GLY A 5 -3.80 9.66 16.62
CA GLY A 5 -3.97 8.60 15.64
C GLY A 5 -4.45 9.15 14.30
N TRP A 6 -5.49 9.98 14.33
CA TRP A 6 -6.06 10.61 13.13
C TRP A 6 -5.08 11.56 12.43
N GLY A 7 -4.31 12.35 13.18
CA GLY A 7 -3.26 13.18 12.58
C GLY A 7 -2.24 12.37 11.80
N ARG A 8 -1.81 11.20 12.33
CA ARG A 8 -0.89 10.29 11.63
C ARG A 8 -1.52 9.67 10.38
N VAL A 9 -2.81 9.36 10.40
CA VAL A 9 -3.54 8.85 9.23
C VAL A 9 -3.47 9.86 8.08
N VAL A 10 -3.84 11.12 8.34
CA VAL A 10 -3.82 12.18 7.33
C VAL A 10 -2.40 12.42 6.83
N VAL A 11 -1.41 12.49 7.73
CA VAL A 11 0.00 12.68 7.34
C VAL A 11 0.48 11.53 6.46
N ALA A 12 0.24 10.27 6.85
CA ALA A 12 0.67 9.12 6.07
C ALA A 12 0.01 9.09 4.68
N ALA A 13 -1.29 9.40 4.61
CA ALA A 13 -2.03 9.50 3.35
C ALA A 13 -1.48 10.60 2.43
N SER A 14 -1.27 11.81 2.97
CA SER A 14 -0.71 12.93 2.21
C SER A 14 0.71 12.66 1.74
N VAL A 15 1.55 12.05 2.57
CA VAL A 15 2.92 11.68 2.17
C VAL A 15 2.89 10.67 1.03
N LEU A 16 2.10 9.59 1.14
CA LEU A 16 2.00 8.61 0.06
C LEU A 16 1.49 9.25 -1.24
N ALA A 17 0.48 10.10 -1.14
CA ALA A 17 -0.09 10.80 -2.30
C ALA A 17 0.92 11.71 -3.00
N LEU A 18 1.70 12.47 -2.24
CA LEU A 18 2.72 13.37 -2.78
C LEU A 18 3.88 12.59 -3.40
N VAL A 19 4.32 11.49 -2.78
CA VAL A 19 5.35 10.61 -3.34
C VAL A 19 4.84 9.95 -4.62
N SER A 20 3.58 9.49 -4.64
CA SER A 20 2.91 8.94 -5.83
C SER A 20 2.85 9.97 -6.96
N LEU A 21 2.47 11.21 -6.65
CA LEU A 21 2.40 12.30 -7.62
C LEU A 21 3.79 12.63 -8.18
N ALA A 22 4.78 12.79 -7.32
CA ALA A 22 6.16 13.06 -7.71
C ALA A 22 6.74 11.94 -8.59
N ALA A 23 6.43 10.67 -8.28
CA ALA A 23 6.87 9.52 -9.08
C ALA A 23 6.26 9.49 -10.49
N ASN A 24 5.15 10.20 -10.72
CA ASN A 24 4.49 10.29 -12.01
C ASN A 24 4.92 11.51 -12.84
N VAL A 25 5.71 12.43 -12.28
CA VAL A 25 6.28 13.56 -13.02
C VAL A 25 7.17 13.04 -14.14
N THR A 26 6.80 13.33 -15.38
CA THR A 26 7.52 12.87 -16.57
C THR A 26 8.06 14.08 -17.35
N THR A 27 9.34 14.02 -17.74
CA THR A 27 9.98 15.09 -18.53
C THR A 27 9.79 14.87 -20.03
N LEU A 28 9.93 15.94 -20.82
CA LEU A 28 9.87 15.87 -22.28
C LEU A 28 10.93 14.90 -22.86
N SER A 29 12.15 14.91 -22.32
CA SER A 29 13.21 13.99 -22.74
C SER A 29 12.88 12.52 -22.51
N GLN A 30 12.08 12.19 -21.50
CA GLN A 30 11.58 10.83 -21.27
C GLN A 30 10.46 10.47 -22.24
N LEU A 31 9.58 11.42 -22.58
CA LEU A 31 8.50 11.21 -23.56
C LEU A 31 9.03 10.95 -24.97
N GLU A 32 10.13 11.62 -25.32
CA GLU A 32 10.79 11.48 -26.62
C GLU A 32 11.76 10.30 -26.70
N GLY A 33 11.89 9.49 -25.64
CA GLY A 33 12.80 8.33 -25.60
C GLY A 33 14.29 8.69 -25.52
N ARG A 34 14.63 9.95 -25.22
CA ARG A 34 16.01 10.42 -25.09
C ARG A 34 16.63 10.16 -23.71
N ALA A 35 15.83 9.70 -22.75
CA ALA A 35 16.23 9.48 -21.37
C ALA A 35 15.69 8.15 -20.81
N ASP A 36 15.79 7.07 -21.58
CA ASP A 36 15.19 5.77 -21.28
C ASP A 36 15.64 5.15 -19.95
N THR A 37 16.90 5.32 -19.54
CA THR A 37 17.37 4.84 -18.23
C THR A 37 16.69 5.58 -17.08
N VAL A 38 16.51 6.90 -17.22
CA VAL A 38 15.81 7.73 -16.23
C VAL A 38 14.32 7.37 -16.23
N LEU A 39 13.75 7.12 -17.40
CA LEU A 39 12.39 6.60 -17.56
C LEU A 39 12.21 5.26 -16.83
N ALA A 40 13.11 4.30 -17.01
CA ALA A 40 13.05 2.99 -16.35
C ALA A 40 13.09 3.12 -14.82
N GLY A 41 14.00 3.94 -14.30
CA GLY A 41 14.10 4.22 -12.86
C GLY A 41 12.82 4.86 -12.32
N ARG A 42 12.31 5.90 -12.99
CA ARG A 42 11.07 6.57 -12.61
C ARG A 42 9.86 5.62 -12.63
N LEU A 43 9.71 4.84 -13.70
CA LEU A 43 8.64 3.85 -13.83
C LEU A 43 8.71 2.82 -12.71
N THR A 44 9.91 2.35 -12.36
CA THR A 44 10.09 1.42 -11.23
C THR A 44 9.55 2.04 -9.94
N VAL A 45 9.93 3.28 -9.63
CA VAL A 45 9.45 3.98 -8.43
C VAL A 45 7.94 4.18 -8.48
N SER A 46 7.39 4.64 -9.62
CA SER A 46 5.95 4.82 -9.79
C SER A 46 5.19 3.51 -9.58
N GLN A 47 5.62 2.41 -10.19
CA GLN A 47 4.97 1.11 -10.05
C GLN A 47 5.03 0.53 -8.63
N LEU A 48 6.07 0.86 -7.86
CA LEU A 48 6.17 0.47 -6.46
C LEU A 48 5.26 1.32 -5.57
N VAL A 49 5.29 2.63 -5.72
CA VAL A 49 4.48 3.55 -4.91
C VAL A 49 2.99 3.41 -5.24
N ASN A 50 2.66 3.16 -6.50
CA ASN A 50 1.30 2.95 -6.98
C ASN A 50 0.88 1.47 -6.98
N ALA A 51 1.67 0.60 -6.32
CA ALA A 51 1.26 -0.79 -6.11
C ALA A 51 -0.01 -0.85 -5.26
N GLY A 52 -0.98 -1.68 -5.66
CA GLY A 52 -2.24 -1.84 -4.95
C GLY A 52 -2.02 -2.25 -3.49
N THR A 53 -0.99 -3.06 -3.24
CA THR A 53 -0.60 -3.49 -1.89
C THR A 53 -0.10 -2.34 -1.01
N VAL A 54 0.59 -1.34 -1.58
CA VAL A 54 1.06 -0.17 -0.82
C VAL A 54 -0.13 0.66 -0.35
N TRP A 55 -1.10 0.88 -1.24
CA TRP A 55 -2.34 1.60 -0.93
C TRP A 55 -3.20 0.80 0.06
N ALA A 56 -3.31 -0.51 -0.12
CA ALA A 56 -3.96 -1.38 0.86
C ALA A 56 -3.27 -1.30 2.23
N GLY A 57 -1.93 -1.27 2.24
CA GLY A 57 -1.11 -1.09 3.42
C GLY A 57 -1.39 0.22 4.15
N LEU A 58 -1.59 1.34 3.43
CA LEU A 58 -2.00 2.62 4.02
C LEU A 58 -3.32 2.48 4.79
N ALA A 59 -4.33 1.82 4.20
CA ALA A 59 -5.63 1.61 4.86
C ALA A 59 -5.49 0.73 6.11
N VAL A 60 -4.73 -0.37 6.01
CA VAL A 60 -4.46 -1.29 7.14
C VAL A 60 -3.71 -0.58 8.26
N VAL A 61 -2.63 0.15 7.97
CA VAL A 61 -1.88 0.91 8.97
C VAL A 61 -2.76 1.98 9.62
N SER A 62 -3.62 2.64 8.84
CA SER A 62 -4.53 3.66 9.36
C SER A 62 -5.52 3.09 10.37
N GLY A 63 -6.11 1.93 10.06
CA GLY A 63 -6.95 1.20 11.00
C GLY A 63 -6.22 0.74 12.26
N TRP A 64 -4.98 0.28 12.12
CA TRP A 64 -4.11 -0.10 13.23
C TRP A 64 -3.82 1.07 14.18
N LEU A 65 -3.59 2.27 13.63
CA LEU A 65 -3.29 3.50 14.39
C LEU A 65 -4.45 3.97 15.27
N VAL A 66 -5.69 3.81 14.82
CA VAL A 66 -6.89 4.26 15.56
C VAL A 66 -7.47 3.19 16.50
N ARG A 67 -7.01 1.94 16.38
CA ARG A 67 -7.18 0.80 17.30
C ARG A 67 -8.60 0.22 17.45
N ARG A 68 -9.65 1.04 17.48
CA ARG A 68 -11.05 0.60 17.69
C ARG A 68 -11.69 0.26 16.33
N PRO A 69 -12.57 -0.76 16.24
CA PRO A 69 -13.06 -1.29 14.97
C PRO A 69 -13.86 -0.26 14.16
N ALA A 70 -14.86 0.40 14.75
CA ALA A 70 -15.64 1.41 14.03
C ALA A 70 -14.79 2.61 13.55
N PRO A 71 -13.94 3.22 14.39
CA PRO A 71 -12.98 4.22 13.91
C PRO A 71 -11.99 3.70 12.87
N ALA A 72 -11.62 2.41 12.90
CA ALA A 72 -10.68 1.83 11.96
C ALA A 72 -11.25 1.71 10.55
N VAL A 73 -12.53 1.32 10.43
CA VAL A 73 -13.26 1.38 9.16
C VAL A 73 -13.22 2.79 8.58
N ALA A 74 -13.60 3.79 9.37
CA ALA A 74 -13.57 5.17 8.94
C ALA A 74 -12.15 5.65 8.59
N ALA A 75 -11.14 5.26 9.37
CA ALA A 75 -9.75 5.64 9.13
C ALA A 75 -9.21 5.09 7.81
N GLY A 76 -9.56 3.85 7.43
CA GLY A 76 -9.16 3.29 6.15
C GLY A 76 -9.78 4.04 4.96
N VAL A 77 -11.08 4.34 5.03
CA VAL A 77 -11.78 5.15 4.01
C VAL A 77 -11.18 6.55 3.91
N VAL A 78 -11.02 7.23 5.04
CA VAL A 78 -10.46 8.59 5.10
C VAL A 78 -9.03 8.60 4.56
N ALA A 79 -8.19 7.63 4.93
CA ALA A 79 -6.82 7.57 4.44
C ALA A 79 -6.75 7.49 2.90
N LEU A 80 -7.53 6.58 2.29
CA LEU A 80 -7.51 6.40 0.85
C LEU A 80 -8.14 7.59 0.11
N LEU A 81 -9.25 8.12 0.61
CA LEU A 81 -9.86 9.32 0.02
C LEU A 81 -8.94 10.54 0.13
N THR A 82 -8.32 10.76 1.30
CA THR A 82 -7.32 11.81 1.48
C THR A 82 -6.18 11.63 0.49
N ALA A 83 -5.67 10.40 0.31
CA ALA A 83 -4.59 10.15 -0.62
C ALA A 83 -5.00 10.48 -2.08
N CYS A 84 -6.18 10.05 -2.53
CA CYS A 84 -6.69 10.40 -3.86
C CYS A 84 -6.88 11.92 -4.02
N VAL A 85 -7.52 12.58 -3.06
CA VAL A 85 -7.80 14.02 -3.11
C VAL A 85 -6.50 14.83 -3.12
N VAL A 86 -5.52 14.46 -2.30
CA VAL A 86 -4.20 15.14 -2.29
C VAL A 86 -3.47 14.88 -3.60
N HIS A 87 -3.46 13.64 -4.11
CA HIS A 87 -2.76 13.30 -5.35
C HIS A 87 -3.32 14.09 -6.54
N TYR A 88 -4.63 14.02 -6.78
CA TYR A 88 -5.26 14.70 -7.90
C TYR A 88 -5.37 16.21 -7.69
N GLY A 89 -5.67 16.66 -6.48
CA GLY A 89 -5.81 18.08 -6.14
C GLY A 89 -4.49 18.84 -6.26
N VAL A 90 -3.39 18.28 -5.73
CA VAL A 90 -2.06 18.89 -5.88
C VAL A 90 -1.60 18.78 -7.33
N GLY A 91 -1.83 17.66 -8.00
CA GLY A 91 -1.52 17.50 -9.43
C GLY A 91 -2.22 18.54 -10.30
N MET A 92 -3.48 18.87 -10.01
CA MET A 92 -4.21 19.95 -10.66
C MET A 92 -3.61 21.33 -10.33
N ALA A 93 -3.29 21.59 -9.06
CA ALA A 93 -2.72 22.86 -8.62
C ALA A 93 -1.37 23.19 -9.29
N ILE A 94 -0.59 22.16 -9.66
CA ILE A 94 0.68 22.32 -10.38
C ILE A 94 0.55 22.18 -11.90
N GLY A 95 -0.67 22.10 -12.43
CA GLY A 95 -0.94 22.02 -13.87
C GLY A 95 -0.64 20.66 -14.52
N MET A 96 -0.45 19.60 -13.73
CA MET A 96 -0.27 18.24 -14.24
C MET A 96 -1.59 17.62 -14.72
N PHE A 97 -2.70 17.99 -14.08
CA PHE A 97 -4.03 17.49 -14.38
C PHE A 97 -5.02 18.63 -14.67
N ASP A 98 -6.00 18.37 -15.52
CA ASP A 98 -7.15 19.25 -15.72
C ASP A 98 -8.34 18.83 -14.83
N LEU A 99 -9.45 19.58 -14.90
CA LEU A 99 -10.66 19.30 -14.11
C LEU A 99 -11.30 17.93 -14.38
N SER A 100 -11.07 17.34 -15.56
CA SER A 100 -11.61 16.03 -15.92
C SER A 100 -10.98 14.89 -15.13
N VAL A 101 -9.85 15.13 -14.44
CA VAL A 101 -9.19 14.12 -13.59
C VAL A 101 -10.13 13.50 -12.56
N TRP A 102 -11.07 14.28 -12.01
CA TRP A 102 -12.02 13.80 -11.00
C TRP A 102 -13.02 12.80 -11.59
N THR A 103 -13.57 13.11 -12.76
CA THR A 103 -14.54 12.23 -13.43
C THR A 103 -13.85 11.00 -14.03
N ALA A 104 -12.66 11.17 -14.62
CA ALA A 104 -11.85 10.09 -15.16
C ALA A 104 -11.42 9.07 -14.08
N ASN A 105 -11.20 9.52 -12.85
CA ASN A 105 -10.72 8.69 -11.74
C ASN A 105 -11.78 8.41 -10.67
N VAL A 106 -13.07 8.59 -10.98
CA VAL A 106 -14.17 8.33 -10.02
C VAL A 106 -14.13 6.91 -9.46
N HIS A 107 -13.72 5.93 -10.29
CA HIS A 107 -13.60 4.53 -9.88
C HIS A 107 -12.59 4.33 -8.74
N TRP A 108 -11.52 5.13 -8.67
CA TRP A 108 -10.57 5.09 -7.55
C TRP A 108 -11.14 5.66 -6.26
N LEU A 109 -11.95 6.73 -6.34
CA LEU A 109 -12.67 7.28 -5.19
C LEU A 109 -13.71 6.28 -4.66
N LEU A 110 -14.43 5.59 -5.56
CA LEU A 110 -15.36 4.53 -5.19
C LEU A 110 -14.62 3.34 -4.55
N ALA A 111 -13.51 2.89 -5.14
CA ALA A 111 -12.68 1.84 -4.59
C ALA A 111 -12.14 2.19 -3.20
N ALA A 112 -11.73 3.44 -2.98
CA ALA A 112 -11.30 3.93 -1.67
C ALA A 112 -12.40 3.81 -0.60
N MET A 113 -13.66 4.09 -0.95
CA MET A 113 -14.79 3.92 -0.04
C MET A 113 -15.12 2.45 0.22
N VAL A 114 -15.19 1.65 -0.84
CA VAL A 114 -15.61 0.23 -0.75
C VAL A 114 -14.56 -0.62 -0.04
N VAL A 115 -13.29 -0.44 -0.38
CA VAL A 115 -12.18 -1.29 0.09
C VAL A 115 -11.52 -0.72 1.33
N GLY A 116 -11.51 0.61 1.50
CA GLY A 116 -10.88 1.29 2.62
C GLY A 116 -11.45 0.86 3.97
N GLY A 117 -12.77 0.72 4.09
CA GLY A 117 -13.43 0.28 5.32
C GLY A 117 -13.00 -1.12 5.78
N PRO A 118 -13.17 -2.15 4.95
CA PRO A 118 -12.69 -3.50 5.23
C PRO A 118 -11.20 -3.56 5.57
N LEU A 119 -10.33 -2.88 4.81
CA LEU A 119 -8.89 -2.88 5.09
C LEU A 119 -8.53 -2.14 6.38
N GLY A 120 -9.22 -1.05 6.69
CA GLY A 120 -9.11 -0.39 7.98
C GLY A 120 -9.46 -1.35 9.13
N LEU A 121 -10.53 -2.12 8.99
CA LEU A 121 -10.89 -3.15 9.98
C LEU A 121 -9.81 -4.23 10.12
N VAL A 122 -9.23 -4.71 9.01
CA VAL A 122 -8.06 -5.62 9.02
C VAL A 122 -6.93 -5.02 9.87
N GLY A 123 -6.66 -3.73 9.74
CA GLY A 123 -5.71 -2.99 10.57
C GLY A 123 -5.97 -3.09 12.08
N ALA A 124 -7.22 -2.93 12.49
CA ALA A 124 -7.60 -3.10 13.90
C ALA A 124 -7.45 -4.54 14.37
N ILE A 125 -7.83 -5.52 13.55
CA ILE A 125 -7.71 -6.95 13.83
C ILE A 125 -6.25 -7.37 13.94
N ALA A 126 -5.34 -6.80 13.13
CA ALA A 126 -3.90 -7.08 13.16
C ALA A 126 -3.23 -6.79 14.52
N ARG A 127 -3.91 -6.07 15.43
CA ARG A 127 -3.44 -5.88 16.82
C ARG A 127 -3.72 -7.07 17.74
N ARG A 128 -4.61 -7.99 17.35
CA ARG A 128 -4.91 -9.20 18.10
C ARG A 128 -3.71 -10.13 18.11
N TRP A 129 -3.64 -10.97 19.13
CA TRP A 129 -2.53 -11.89 19.35
C TRP A 129 -2.93 -13.34 19.04
N ASP A 130 -4.14 -13.53 18.54
CA ASP A 130 -4.67 -14.81 18.10
C ASP A 130 -4.43 -15.02 16.59
N ARG A 131 -4.85 -16.19 16.10
CA ARG A 131 -4.80 -16.56 14.68
C ARG A 131 -5.39 -15.51 13.74
N TRP A 132 -6.40 -14.76 14.17
CA TRP A 132 -7.02 -13.71 13.36
C TRP A 132 -6.12 -12.48 13.24
N GLY A 133 -5.40 -12.14 14.30
CA GLY A 133 -4.37 -11.11 14.27
C GLY A 133 -3.20 -11.48 13.35
N VAL A 134 -2.78 -12.75 13.33
CA VAL A 134 -1.76 -13.25 12.41
C VAL A 134 -2.25 -13.17 10.96
N ALA A 135 -3.45 -13.70 10.68
CA ALA A 135 -4.05 -13.63 9.34
C ALA A 135 -4.16 -12.17 8.84
N ALA A 136 -4.61 -11.25 9.69
CA ALA A 136 -4.70 -9.83 9.34
C ALA A 136 -3.34 -9.17 9.05
N ARG A 137 -2.26 -9.59 9.74
CA ARG A 137 -0.90 -9.11 9.45
C ARG A 137 -0.33 -9.64 8.13
N LEU A 138 -0.82 -10.79 7.66
CA LEU A 138 -0.40 -11.39 6.40
C LEU A 138 -1.05 -10.77 5.17
N VAL A 139 -2.14 -10.01 5.31
CA VAL A 139 -2.88 -9.42 4.17
C VAL A 139 -1.96 -8.60 3.26
N VAL A 140 -1.16 -7.69 3.81
CA VAL A 140 -0.26 -6.83 3.02
C VAL A 140 0.92 -7.62 2.44
N PRO A 141 1.67 -8.43 3.22
CA PRO A 141 2.73 -9.28 2.68
C PRO A 141 2.27 -10.25 1.58
N VAL A 142 1.13 -10.91 1.76
CA VAL A 142 0.55 -11.81 0.75
C VAL A 142 0.14 -11.04 -0.50
N GLY A 143 -0.47 -9.86 -0.33
CA GLY A 143 -0.73 -8.94 -1.44
C GLY A 143 0.52 -8.63 -2.26
N ALA A 144 1.63 -8.30 -1.59
CA ALA A 144 2.90 -7.98 -2.25
C ALA A 144 3.49 -9.18 -3.01
N VAL A 145 3.29 -10.41 -2.52
CA VAL A 145 3.69 -11.62 -3.24
C VAL A 145 2.83 -11.85 -4.48
N LEU A 146 1.52 -11.66 -4.37
CA LEU A 146 0.58 -12.01 -5.45
C LEU A 146 0.47 -10.93 -6.53
N GLU A 147 0.57 -9.65 -6.16
CA GLU A 147 0.32 -8.52 -7.05
C GLU A 147 1.15 -8.55 -8.36
N PRO A 148 2.47 -8.85 -8.34
CA PRO A 148 3.26 -8.92 -9.57
C PRO A 148 2.73 -9.94 -10.59
N PHE A 149 2.15 -11.05 -10.11
CA PHE A 149 1.58 -12.09 -10.97
C PHE A 149 0.19 -11.70 -11.48
N VAL A 150 -0.64 -11.13 -10.60
CA VAL A 150 -2.01 -10.69 -10.95
C VAL A 150 -1.98 -9.58 -12.00
N VAL A 151 -1.04 -8.64 -11.88
CA VAL A 151 -0.91 -7.49 -12.80
C VAL A 151 -0.01 -7.82 -14.00
N GLY A 152 0.56 -9.03 -14.07
CA GLY A 152 1.35 -9.47 -15.22
C GLY A 152 2.71 -8.78 -15.35
N ARG A 153 3.34 -8.37 -14.25
CA ARG A 153 4.66 -7.69 -14.25
C ARG A 153 5.80 -8.56 -14.78
N PHE A 154 5.60 -9.87 -14.88
CA PHE A 154 6.58 -10.81 -15.45
C PHE A 154 6.24 -11.28 -16.87
N THR A 155 5.14 -10.77 -17.45
CA THR A 155 4.65 -11.15 -18.77
C THR A 155 4.52 -9.96 -19.72
N THR A 156 5.21 -8.85 -19.41
CA THR A 156 5.21 -7.62 -20.20
C THR A 156 5.62 -7.89 -21.66
N PRO A 157 4.76 -7.57 -22.64
CA PRO A 157 5.02 -7.85 -24.05
C PRO A 157 6.30 -7.18 -24.60
N ALA A 158 6.99 -7.86 -25.51
CA ALA A 158 8.21 -7.36 -26.15
C ALA A 158 7.98 -6.11 -27.04
N ILE A 159 6.74 -5.85 -27.45
CA ILE A 159 6.36 -4.65 -28.22
C ILE A 159 6.49 -3.36 -27.41
N LEU A 160 6.41 -3.42 -26.08
CA LEU A 160 6.57 -2.25 -25.21
C LEU A 160 8.05 -1.85 -25.11
N PRO A 161 8.39 -0.55 -25.03
CA PRO A 161 9.76 -0.09 -24.84
C PRO A 161 10.47 -0.78 -23.66
N TRP A 162 11.77 -1.01 -23.80
CA TRP A 162 12.58 -1.70 -22.78
C TRP A 162 12.49 -1.09 -21.36
N PRO A 163 12.33 0.24 -21.17
CA PRO A 163 12.20 0.81 -19.83
C PRO A 163 11.00 0.27 -19.06
N ASN A 164 9.89 -0.01 -19.74
CA ASN A 164 8.68 -0.60 -19.12
C ASN A 164 8.97 -2.01 -18.62
N ARG A 165 9.60 -2.84 -19.45
CA ARG A 165 9.93 -4.23 -19.09
C ARG A 165 10.88 -4.30 -17.90
N VAL A 166 11.90 -3.45 -17.91
CA VAL A 166 12.86 -3.38 -16.79
C VAL A 166 12.16 -2.91 -15.52
N ALA A 167 11.32 -1.88 -15.60
CA ALA A 167 10.56 -1.39 -14.46
C ALA A 167 9.62 -2.46 -13.90
N ASP A 168 8.89 -3.16 -14.76
CA ASP A 168 7.96 -4.24 -14.36
C ASP A 168 8.69 -5.37 -13.64
N ILE A 169 9.81 -5.84 -14.20
CA ILE A 169 10.62 -6.91 -13.58
C ILE A 169 11.18 -6.46 -12.23
N ILE A 170 11.82 -5.28 -12.17
CA ILE A 170 12.44 -4.80 -10.94
C ILE A 170 11.38 -4.56 -9.87
N SER A 171 10.28 -3.89 -10.21
CA SER A 171 9.21 -3.61 -9.25
C SER A 171 8.51 -4.89 -8.79
N GLY A 172 8.31 -5.85 -9.70
CA GLY A 172 7.76 -7.16 -9.40
C GLY A 172 8.64 -7.96 -8.45
N LEU A 173 9.95 -8.01 -8.69
CA LEU A 173 10.92 -8.66 -7.80
C LEU A 173 10.98 -7.97 -6.43
N ALA A 174 10.96 -6.64 -6.40
CA ALA A 174 10.99 -5.89 -5.14
C ALA A 174 9.73 -6.13 -4.29
N LEU A 175 8.54 -6.17 -4.91
CA LEU A 175 7.31 -6.54 -4.20
C LEU A 175 7.35 -7.99 -3.71
N LEU A 176 7.77 -8.93 -4.58
CA LEU A 176 7.86 -10.34 -4.23
C LEU A 176 8.80 -10.57 -3.04
N THR A 177 10.00 -10.00 -3.09
CA THR A 177 11.00 -10.12 -2.02
C THR A 177 10.53 -9.48 -0.72
N ALA A 178 9.96 -8.26 -0.77
CA ALA A 178 9.40 -7.60 0.41
C ALA A 178 8.21 -8.37 1.00
N GLY A 179 7.33 -8.91 0.16
CA GLY A 179 6.20 -9.72 0.56
C GLY A 179 6.62 -11.03 1.24
N VAL A 180 7.55 -11.77 0.64
CA VAL A 180 8.12 -13.00 1.22
C VAL A 180 8.78 -12.71 2.57
N ALA A 181 9.63 -11.67 2.64
CA ALA A 181 10.27 -11.26 3.90
C ALA A 181 9.24 -10.87 4.96
N GLY A 182 8.17 -10.16 4.57
CA GLY A 182 7.05 -9.81 5.44
C GLY A 182 6.32 -11.03 6.00
N CYS A 183 6.00 -12.01 5.15
CA CYS A 183 5.38 -13.27 5.54
C CYS A 183 6.26 -14.02 6.56
N PHE A 184 7.55 -14.19 6.26
CA PHE A 184 8.49 -14.84 7.17
C PHE A 184 8.58 -14.12 8.52
N ARG A 185 8.64 -12.78 8.52
CA ARG A 185 8.69 -12.01 9.75
C ARG A 185 7.43 -12.22 10.62
N VAL A 186 6.25 -12.23 10.01
CA VAL A 186 4.97 -12.42 10.72
C VAL A 186 4.91 -13.83 11.32
N LEU A 187 5.23 -14.86 10.53
CA LEU A 187 5.17 -16.25 10.97
C LEU A 187 6.24 -16.58 12.02
N ALA A 188 7.47 -16.10 11.85
CA ALA A 188 8.54 -16.31 12.82
C ALA A 188 8.27 -15.60 14.15
N ALA A 189 7.61 -14.43 14.12
CA ALA A 189 7.21 -13.73 15.34
C ALA A 189 6.09 -14.47 16.10
N ASP A 190 5.23 -15.19 15.39
CA ASP A 190 4.18 -16.02 16.00
C ASP A 190 4.76 -17.31 16.61
N GLY A 191 5.60 -18.03 15.85
CA GLY A 191 6.23 -19.26 16.32
C GLY A 191 7.13 -19.06 17.54
N ARG A 192 7.91 -17.96 17.60
CA ARG A 192 8.71 -17.62 18.79
C ARG A 192 7.88 -17.38 20.05
N ARG A 193 6.61 -17.00 19.91
CA ARG A 193 5.74 -16.73 21.05
C ARG A 193 5.07 -17.99 21.58
N GLN A 194 4.69 -18.89 20.69
CA GLN A 194 4.14 -20.20 21.09
C GLN A 194 5.20 -21.08 21.79
N ALA A 195 6.48 -20.85 21.50
CA ALA A 195 7.60 -21.57 22.13
C ALA A 195 7.92 -21.12 23.57
N ILE A 196 7.30 -20.07 24.12
CA ILE A 196 7.42 -19.70 25.53
C ILE A 196 6.40 -20.55 26.30
N PRO A 197 6.82 -21.54 27.11
CA PRO A 197 5.88 -22.35 27.86
C PRO A 197 5.16 -21.49 28.89
N ASP A 198 3.83 -21.64 28.99
CA ASP A 198 3.06 -21.08 30.10
C ASP A 198 3.58 -21.68 31.41
N GLY A 199 4.48 -20.97 32.09
CA GLY A 199 5.03 -21.30 33.40
C GLY A 199 4.00 -21.11 34.51
N ARG A 200 2.82 -21.71 34.38
CA ARG A 200 1.85 -21.91 35.45
C ARG A 200 1.76 -23.40 35.74
N ALA A 201 2.82 -23.93 36.35
CA ALA A 201 2.67 -25.09 37.19
C ALA A 201 1.81 -24.69 38.39
N THR A 202 0.58 -25.17 38.37
CA THR A 202 -0.27 -25.52 39.50
C THR A 202 0.48 -25.60 40.84
N ALA A 203 0.34 -24.57 41.66
CA ALA A 203 0.43 -24.72 43.11
C ALA A 203 -1.02 -24.85 43.61
N GLU A 204 -1.50 -26.08 43.67
CA GLU A 204 -2.63 -26.50 44.51
C GLU A 204 -2.05 -27.32 45.67
N PRO A 205 -2.76 -27.43 46.80
CA PRO A 205 -3.20 -26.39 47.73
C PRO A 205 -2.36 -26.34 49.02
#